data_AF-A0A1E1XGZ6-F1
#
_entry.id   AF-A0A1E1XGZ6-F1
#
_cell.length_a   1.000
_cell.length_b   1.000
_cell.length_c   1.000
_cell.angle_alpha   90.00
_cell.angle_beta   90.00
_cell.angle_gamma   90.00
#
_symmetry.space_group_name_H-M   'P 1'
#
loop_
_entity.id
_entity.type
_entity.pdbx_description
1 polymer ?
#
loop_
_entity_poly.entity_id
_entity_poly.type
_entity_poly.pdbx_seq_one_letter_code
_entity_poly.pdbx_strand_id
1 'polypeptide(L)'
;VIQWPLEERVPIFDLLKVLFISTSCSALFKGRNNGFPIYSSVCTTIEEAKGNVALMTVSLQVLANMFHLTLPRVLLLSHFDTTFKAIEHGSGVCTKMVQQALSACIHNLISAAGDRRGDWSGRVVALLQSTLSSLRHANEASSWIGPIVIRYCRSLETLISLDKKARTMVLHSGLQKTMQDIVVSRVPTCDRGIVEAATSHLSLLLN
;
A
#
# COMPACT_ATOMS: atom_id res chain seq x y z
N VAL A 1 -14.24 -9.88 -16.43
CA VAL A 1 -14.58 -8.51 -15.95
C VAL A 1 -15.68 -8.66 -14.93
N ILE A 2 -15.57 -8.00 -13.76
CA ILE A 2 -16.67 -7.95 -12.79
C ILE A 2 -17.68 -6.96 -13.35
N GLN A 3 -18.80 -7.44 -13.89
CA GLN A 3 -19.76 -6.64 -14.67
C GLN A 3 -20.79 -5.88 -13.83
N TRP A 4 -20.62 -5.84 -12.51
CA TRP A 4 -21.57 -5.19 -11.61
C TRP A 4 -21.48 -3.65 -11.72
N PRO A 5 -22.59 -2.91 -11.56
CA PRO A 5 -22.57 -1.46 -11.40
C PRO A 5 -21.64 -1.03 -10.27
N LEU A 6 -20.94 0.11 -10.42
CA LEU A 6 -19.90 0.54 -9.49
C LEU A 6 -20.44 0.65 -8.05
N GLU A 7 -21.69 1.11 -7.92
CA GLU A 7 -22.42 1.31 -6.67
C GLU A 7 -22.68 -0.01 -5.94
N GLU A 8 -22.75 -1.13 -6.66
CA GLU A 8 -23.08 -2.47 -6.15
C GLU A 8 -21.83 -3.38 -6.04
N ARG A 9 -20.64 -2.87 -6.36
CA ARG A 9 -19.40 -3.67 -6.35
C ARG A 9 -18.88 -3.99 -4.96
N VAL A 10 -19.21 -3.20 -3.93
CA VAL A 10 -18.69 -3.39 -2.56
C VAL A 10 -18.86 -4.83 -2.05
N PRO A 11 -20.07 -5.44 -2.04
CA PRO A 11 -20.25 -6.82 -1.56
C PRO A 11 -19.45 -7.85 -2.36
N ILE A 12 -19.32 -7.66 -3.68
CA ILE A 12 -18.53 -8.56 -4.53
C ILE A 12 -17.04 -8.48 -4.18
N PHE A 13 -16.53 -7.29 -3.96
CA PHE A 13 -15.14 -7.08 -3.57
C PHE A 13 -14.86 -7.55 -2.14
N ASP A 14 -15.83 -7.44 -1.23
CA ASP A 14 -15.71 -8.01 0.11
C ASP A 14 -15.62 -9.55 0.07
N LEU A 15 -16.42 -10.20 -0.79
CA LEU A 15 -16.31 -11.64 -1.02
C LEU A 15 -14.95 -12.00 -1.63
N LEU A 16 -14.51 -11.29 -2.67
CA LEU A 16 -13.21 -11.53 -3.31
C LEU A 16 -12.04 -11.36 -2.33
N LYS A 17 -12.13 -10.39 -1.43
CA LYS A 17 -11.12 -10.15 -0.38
C LYS A 17 -10.96 -11.41 0.48
N VAL A 18 -12.06 -11.98 0.95
CA VAL A 18 -12.04 -13.19 1.78
C VAL A 18 -11.51 -14.38 0.99
N LEU A 19 -11.94 -14.53 -0.26
CA LEU A 19 -11.47 -15.61 -1.14
C LEU A 19 -9.94 -15.56 -1.33
N PHE A 20 -9.37 -14.39 -1.61
CA PHE A 20 -7.93 -14.26 -1.86
C PHE A 20 -7.03 -14.39 -0.63
N ILE A 21 -7.59 -14.61 0.56
CA ILE A 21 -6.81 -15.05 1.73
C ILE A 21 -6.44 -16.55 1.59
N SER A 22 -7.28 -17.34 0.92
CA SER A 22 -7.06 -18.78 0.76
C SER A 22 -6.20 -19.09 -0.47
N THR A 23 -5.15 -19.89 -0.29
CA THR A 23 -4.29 -20.37 -1.39
C THR A 23 -5.08 -21.16 -2.45
N SER A 24 -6.18 -21.80 -2.05
CA SER A 24 -7.11 -22.52 -2.93
C SER A 24 -7.74 -21.63 -4.01
N CYS A 25 -7.85 -20.32 -3.76
CA CYS A 25 -8.42 -19.37 -4.71
C CYS A 25 -7.48 -19.04 -5.88
N SER A 26 -6.25 -19.55 -5.87
CA SER A 26 -5.41 -19.58 -7.08
C SER A 26 -6.12 -20.29 -8.25
N ALA A 27 -7.04 -21.22 -7.95
CA ALA A 27 -7.87 -21.89 -8.94
C ALA A 27 -8.82 -20.94 -9.69
N LEU A 28 -9.19 -19.78 -9.13
CA LEU A 28 -10.00 -18.77 -9.83
C LEU A 28 -9.24 -18.15 -11.02
N PHE A 29 -7.91 -18.16 -10.97
CA PHE A 29 -7.08 -17.58 -12.01
C PHE A 29 -6.87 -18.54 -13.19
N LYS A 30 -6.99 -19.88 -13.02
CA LYS A 30 -6.81 -20.93 -14.07
C LYS A 30 -5.77 -20.56 -15.17
N GLY A 31 -4.59 -20.04 -14.79
CA GLY A 31 -3.56 -19.53 -15.70
C GLY A 31 -3.51 -17.99 -15.85
N ARG A 32 -2.65 -17.45 -16.71
CA ARG A 32 -2.51 -15.98 -16.86
C ARG A 32 -3.71 -15.35 -17.59
N ASN A 33 -4.23 -16.02 -18.63
CA ASN A 33 -5.27 -15.47 -19.49
C ASN A 33 -6.63 -15.32 -18.80
N ASN A 34 -6.99 -16.27 -17.93
CA ASN A 34 -8.25 -16.23 -17.18
C ASN A 34 -8.16 -15.33 -15.93
N GLY A 35 -6.94 -15.16 -15.39
CA GLY A 35 -6.67 -14.29 -14.25
C GLY A 35 -6.59 -12.80 -14.58
N PHE A 36 -6.17 -12.46 -15.80
CA PHE A 36 -6.01 -11.07 -16.22
C PHE A 36 -7.31 -10.24 -16.13
N PRO A 37 -8.49 -10.73 -16.56
CA PRO A 37 -9.75 -10.00 -16.40
C PRO A 37 -10.13 -9.71 -14.94
N ILE A 38 -9.73 -10.56 -13.98
CA ILE A 38 -9.94 -10.31 -12.54
C ILE A 38 -9.00 -9.20 -12.09
N TYR A 39 -7.70 -9.36 -12.38
CA TYR A 39 -6.67 -8.35 -12.09
C TYR A 39 -7.02 -6.96 -12.62
N SER A 40 -7.37 -6.88 -13.92
CA SER A 40 -7.74 -5.63 -14.57
C SER A 40 -8.98 -5.03 -13.91
N SER A 41 -9.98 -5.85 -13.60
CA SER A 41 -11.20 -5.37 -12.91
C SER A 41 -10.90 -4.78 -11.54
N VAL A 42 -9.95 -5.35 -10.78
CA VAL A 42 -9.53 -4.81 -9.48
C VAL A 42 -8.85 -3.45 -9.66
N CYS A 43 -7.89 -3.33 -10.58
CA CYS A 43 -7.17 -2.08 -10.82
C CYS A 43 -8.12 -0.96 -11.30
N THR A 44 -8.99 -1.27 -12.26
CA THR A 44 -9.99 -0.32 -12.77
C THR A 44 -10.97 0.10 -11.67
N THR A 45 -11.42 -0.82 -10.82
CA THR A 45 -12.34 -0.47 -9.72
C THR A 45 -11.67 0.45 -8.71
N ILE A 46 -10.37 0.31 -8.44
CA ILE A 46 -9.63 1.24 -7.58
C ILE A 46 -9.58 2.65 -8.20
N GLU A 47 -9.30 2.75 -9.50
CA GLU A 47 -9.29 4.02 -10.24
C GLU A 47 -10.69 4.69 -10.25
N GLU A 48 -11.75 3.90 -10.43
CA GLU A 48 -13.14 4.38 -10.47
C GLU A 48 -13.73 4.68 -9.07
N ALA A 49 -13.18 4.15 -7.99
CA ALA A 49 -13.71 4.30 -6.62
C ALA A 49 -13.54 5.70 -6.01
N LYS A 50 -13.26 6.73 -6.82
CA LYS A 50 -13.11 8.11 -6.36
C LYS A 50 -14.37 8.58 -5.62
N GLY A 51 -14.22 8.96 -4.35
CA GLY A 51 -15.33 9.38 -3.49
C GLY A 51 -16.07 8.22 -2.80
N ASN A 52 -15.86 6.97 -3.21
CA ASN A 52 -16.42 5.79 -2.54
C ASN A 52 -15.35 5.13 -1.65
N VAL A 53 -15.27 5.58 -0.40
CA VAL A 53 -14.27 5.11 0.59
C VAL A 53 -14.39 3.60 0.84
N ALA A 54 -15.60 3.06 0.88
CA ALA A 54 -15.84 1.64 1.13
C ALA A 54 -15.28 0.81 -0.03
N LEU A 55 -15.63 1.15 -1.27
CA LEU A 55 -15.16 0.44 -2.46
C LEU A 55 -13.65 0.55 -2.62
N MET A 56 -13.07 1.73 -2.41
CA MET A 56 -11.62 1.95 -2.41
C MET A 56 -10.92 1.04 -1.39
N THR A 57 -11.45 1.00 -0.16
CA THR A 57 -10.91 0.16 0.92
C THR A 57 -10.89 -1.31 0.52
N VAL A 58 -12.04 -1.87 0.14
CA VAL A 58 -12.14 -3.31 -0.14
C VAL A 58 -11.36 -3.69 -1.39
N SER A 59 -11.28 -2.81 -2.39
CA SER A 59 -10.51 -3.05 -3.61
C SER A 59 -9.00 -3.07 -3.35
N LEU A 60 -8.49 -2.15 -2.51
CA LEU A 60 -7.10 -2.20 -2.04
C LEU A 60 -6.84 -3.45 -1.20
N GLN A 61 -7.78 -3.88 -0.36
CA GLN A 61 -7.63 -5.13 0.41
C GLN A 61 -7.56 -6.37 -0.50
N VAL A 62 -8.40 -6.43 -1.54
CA VAL A 62 -8.32 -7.47 -2.59
C VAL A 62 -6.94 -7.46 -3.25
N LEU A 63 -6.45 -6.28 -3.67
CA LEU A 63 -5.14 -6.13 -4.30
C LEU A 63 -3.99 -6.54 -3.37
N ALA A 64 -4.05 -6.16 -2.09
CA ALA A 64 -3.08 -6.56 -1.07
C ALA A 64 -3.02 -8.10 -0.94
N ASN A 65 -4.19 -8.76 -0.90
CA ASN A 65 -4.28 -10.21 -0.77
C ASN A 65 -3.74 -10.95 -1.99
N MET A 66 -3.91 -10.39 -3.19
CA MET A 66 -3.38 -10.96 -4.42
C MET A 66 -1.84 -11.13 -4.40
N PHE A 67 -1.09 -10.28 -3.68
CA PHE A 67 0.37 -10.45 -3.56
C PHE A 67 0.79 -11.74 -2.83
N HIS A 68 -0.08 -12.32 -2.00
CA HIS A 68 0.21 -13.54 -1.26
C HIS A 68 0.02 -14.82 -2.12
N LEU A 69 -0.66 -14.70 -3.26
CA LEU A 69 -0.95 -15.82 -4.16
C LEU A 69 0.03 -15.85 -5.33
N THR A 70 0.56 -17.02 -5.69
CA THR A 70 1.62 -17.14 -6.71
C THR A 70 1.21 -16.61 -8.08
N LEU A 71 0.07 -17.03 -8.63
CA LEU A 71 -0.38 -16.59 -9.96
C LEU A 71 -0.80 -15.10 -9.99
N PRO A 72 -1.63 -14.61 -9.06
CA PRO A 72 -1.99 -13.18 -9.00
C PRO A 72 -0.77 -12.28 -8.78
N ARG A 73 0.18 -12.66 -7.91
CA ARG A 73 1.45 -11.93 -7.74
C ARG A 73 2.23 -11.82 -9.06
N VAL A 74 2.30 -12.89 -9.85
CA VAL A 74 2.95 -12.84 -11.17
C VAL A 74 2.26 -11.84 -12.09
N LEU A 75 0.93 -11.78 -12.11
CA LEU A 75 0.19 -10.78 -12.90
C LEU A 75 0.48 -9.35 -12.42
N LEU A 76 0.41 -9.11 -11.10
CA LEU A 76 0.68 -7.81 -10.49
C LEU A 76 2.07 -7.28 -10.88
N LEU A 77 3.09 -8.13 -10.81
CA LEU A 77 4.47 -7.77 -11.14
C LEU A 77 4.75 -7.68 -12.65
N SER A 78 4.00 -8.43 -13.47
CA SER A 78 4.07 -8.35 -14.94
C SER A 78 3.44 -7.05 -15.46
N HIS A 79 2.43 -6.53 -14.76
CA HIS A 79 1.76 -5.26 -15.05
C HIS A 79 2.06 -4.22 -13.96
N PHE A 80 3.35 -4.07 -13.63
CA PHE A 80 3.81 -3.25 -12.51
C PHE A 80 3.26 -1.82 -12.57
N ASP A 81 3.32 -1.15 -13.72
CA ASP A 81 2.88 0.25 -13.83
C ASP A 81 1.40 0.44 -13.54
N THR A 82 0.55 -0.45 -14.08
CA THR A 82 -0.89 -0.46 -13.82
C THR A 82 -1.17 -0.76 -12.35
N THR A 83 -0.47 -1.74 -11.76
CA THR A 83 -0.58 -2.07 -10.34
C THR A 83 -0.16 -0.90 -9.46
N PHE A 84 0.94 -0.24 -9.79
CA PHE A 84 1.47 0.90 -9.06
C PHE A 84 0.49 2.07 -9.11
N LYS A 85 -0.01 2.41 -10.31
CA LYS A 85 -1.01 3.46 -10.51
C LYS A 85 -2.29 3.19 -9.70
N ALA A 86 -2.76 1.94 -9.68
CA ALA A 86 -3.88 1.54 -8.84
C ALA A 86 -3.62 1.84 -7.35
N ILE A 87 -2.44 1.47 -6.83
CA ILE A 87 -2.06 1.76 -5.44
C ILE A 87 -2.00 3.28 -5.18
N GLU A 88 -1.50 4.08 -6.13
CA GLU A 88 -1.40 5.54 -5.99
C GLU A 88 -2.75 6.23 -5.76
N HIS A 89 -3.86 5.70 -6.31
CA HIS A 89 -5.20 6.27 -6.10
C HIS A 89 -5.63 6.30 -4.63
N GLY A 90 -5.09 5.42 -3.78
CA GLY A 90 -5.35 5.43 -2.34
C GLY A 90 -4.60 6.53 -1.58
N SER A 91 -3.51 7.07 -2.13
CA SER A 91 -2.54 7.90 -1.40
C SER A 91 -3.10 9.21 -0.84
N GLY A 92 -4.07 9.81 -1.54
CA GLY A 92 -4.72 11.07 -1.12
C GLY A 92 -5.90 10.91 -0.16
N VAL A 93 -6.33 9.67 0.14
CA VAL A 93 -7.55 9.42 0.93
C VAL A 93 -7.20 9.18 2.39
N CYS A 94 -7.33 10.21 3.23
CA CYS A 94 -7.00 10.13 4.65
C CYS A 94 -8.15 9.53 5.49
N THR A 95 -8.36 8.22 5.36
CA THR A 95 -9.26 7.47 6.25
C THR A 95 -8.54 6.24 6.80
N LYS A 96 -8.86 5.84 8.05
CA LYS A 96 -8.26 4.67 8.70
C LYS A 96 -8.27 3.45 7.79
N MET A 97 -9.43 3.13 7.21
CA MET A 97 -9.64 1.92 6.44
C MET A 97 -8.81 1.91 5.15
N VAL A 98 -8.81 3.01 4.40
CA VAL A 98 -8.03 3.12 3.16
C VAL A 98 -6.54 3.10 3.47
N GLN A 99 -6.07 3.84 4.47
CA GLN A 99 -4.65 3.92 4.81
C GLN A 99 -4.10 2.59 5.37
N GLN A 100 -4.92 1.84 6.11
CA GLN A 100 -4.56 0.48 6.54
C GLN A 100 -4.42 -0.50 5.37
N ALA A 101 -5.32 -0.44 4.37
CA ALA A 101 -5.24 -1.26 3.17
C ALA A 101 -4.06 -0.84 2.27
N LEU A 102 -3.93 0.46 2.01
CA LEU A 102 -2.88 1.05 1.19
C LEU A 102 -1.48 0.71 1.73
N SER A 103 -1.26 0.87 3.03
CA SER A 103 0.02 0.54 3.64
C SER A 103 0.37 -0.94 3.52
N ALA A 104 -0.62 -1.85 3.48
CA ALA A 104 -0.39 -3.26 3.19
C ALA A 104 -0.04 -3.47 1.71
N CYS A 105 -0.73 -2.82 0.77
CA CYS A 105 -0.38 -2.88 -0.66
C CYS A 105 1.05 -2.42 -0.93
N ILE A 106 1.46 -1.29 -0.35
CA ILE A 106 2.81 -0.74 -0.53
C ILE A 106 3.86 -1.71 0.01
N HIS A 107 3.67 -2.21 1.23
CA HIS A 107 4.59 -3.18 1.84
C HIS A 107 4.69 -4.47 1.00
N ASN A 108 3.55 -5.02 0.59
CA ASN A 108 3.49 -6.24 -0.21
C ASN A 108 4.12 -6.05 -1.59
N LEU A 109 3.93 -4.88 -2.22
CA LEU A 109 4.56 -4.55 -3.50
C LEU A 109 6.08 -4.52 -3.36
N ILE A 110 6.62 -3.83 -2.35
CA ILE A 110 8.06 -3.73 -2.11
C ILE A 110 8.66 -5.12 -1.91
N SER A 111 8.06 -5.91 -1.00
CA SER A 111 8.49 -7.27 -0.70
C SER A 111 8.40 -8.21 -1.90
N ALA A 112 7.39 -8.05 -2.76
CA ALA A 112 7.18 -8.93 -3.92
C ALA A 112 8.03 -8.52 -5.14
N ALA A 113 8.28 -7.23 -5.34
CA ALA A 113 9.07 -6.73 -6.46
C ALA A 113 10.55 -7.14 -6.32
N GLY A 114 11.09 -7.09 -5.09
CA GLY A 114 12.50 -7.37 -4.83
C GLY A 114 13.43 -6.45 -5.64
N ASP A 115 14.65 -6.91 -5.89
CA ASP A 115 15.68 -6.17 -6.66
C ASP A 115 15.41 -6.18 -8.19
N ARG A 116 14.26 -6.73 -8.62
CA ARG A 116 14.04 -7.16 -10.02
C ARG A 116 13.69 -6.02 -10.99
N ARG A 117 13.69 -4.76 -10.53
CA ARG A 117 13.33 -3.59 -11.31
C ARG A 117 14.37 -2.48 -11.09
N GLY A 118 14.79 -1.84 -12.17
CA GLY A 118 15.54 -0.58 -12.08
C GLY A 118 14.58 0.59 -11.90
N ASP A 119 14.94 1.55 -11.04
CA ASP A 119 14.30 2.88 -10.93
C ASP A 119 12.84 2.93 -10.39
N TRP A 120 12.42 1.91 -9.64
CA TRP A 120 11.09 1.88 -8.99
C TRP A 120 11.10 2.49 -7.58
N SER A 121 12.25 2.47 -6.90
CA SER A 121 12.40 3.00 -5.54
C SER A 121 12.05 4.48 -5.44
N GLY A 122 12.39 5.29 -6.45
CA GLY A 122 12.04 6.70 -6.49
C GLY A 122 10.52 6.92 -6.52
N ARG A 123 9.80 6.09 -7.29
CA ARG A 123 8.33 6.12 -7.34
C ARG A 123 7.72 5.71 -6.01
N VAL A 124 8.24 4.67 -5.36
CA VAL A 124 7.78 4.24 -4.03
C VAL A 124 7.99 5.34 -2.99
N VAL A 125 9.15 5.99 -3.00
CA VAL A 125 9.46 7.12 -2.13
C VAL A 125 8.46 8.27 -2.36
N ALA A 126 8.18 8.63 -3.61
CA ALA A 126 7.20 9.67 -3.95
C ALA A 126 5.76 9.30 -3.51
N LEU A 127 5.36 8.04 -3.69
CA LEU A 127 4.08 7.52 -3.21
C LEU A 127 3.97 7.62 -1.67
N LEU A 128 5.02 7.25 -0.95
CA LEU A 128 5.06 7.39 0.51
C LEU A 128 5.00 8.86 0.94
N GLN A 129 5.63 9.78 0.21
CA GLN A 129 5.56 11.21 0.51
C GLN A 129 4.12 11.72 0.37
N SER A 130 3.44 11.38 -0.73
CA SER A 130 2.02 11.71 -0.95
C SER A 130 1.16 11.19 0.20
N THR A 131 1.37 9.93 0.57
CA THR A 131 0.57 9.26 1.58
C THR A 131 0.78 9.85 2.98
N LEU A 132 2.03 10.09 3.39
CA LEU A 132 2.34 10.75 4.66
C LEU A 132 1.82 12.18 4.70
N SER A 133 1.86 12.91 3.57
CA SER A 133 1.29 14.25 3.49
C SER A 133 -0.21 14.21 3.81
N SER A 134 -0.94 13.21 3.29
CA SER A 134 -2.36 13.03 3.64
C SER A 134 -2.58 12.76 5.14
N LEU A 135 -1.71 11.95 5.76
CA LEU A 135 -1.77 11.65 7.20
C LEU A 135 -1.46 12.87 8.07
N ARG A 136 -0.53 13.74 7.62
CA ARG A 136 -0.21 14.99 8.31
C ARG A 136 -1.44 15.91 8.42
N HIS A 137 -2.33 15.86 7.44
CA HIS A 137 -3.58 16.62 7.40
C HIS A 137 -4.78 15.91 8.03
N ALA A 138 -4.59 14.77 8.71
CA ALA A 138 -5.66 14.15 9.49
C ALA A 138 -6.19 15.13 10.56
N ASN A 139 -7.52 15.24 10.66
CA ASN A 139 -8.19 16.26 11.48
C ASN A 139 -7.83 16.16 12.97
N GLU A 140 -7.54 14.95 13.48
CA GLU A 140 -7.30 14.71 14.91
C GLU A 140 -6.20 13.66 15.13
N ALA A 141 -5.58 13.73 16.32
CA ALA A 141 -4.70 12.68 16.78
C ALA A 141 -5.46 11.35 16.86
N SER A 142 -4.88 10.30 16.29
CA SER A 142 -5.60 9.06 16.02
C SER A 142 -4.70 7.85 16.29
N SER A 143 -5.18 6.93 17.13
CA SER A 143 -4.45 5.70 17.49
C SER A 143 -4.12 4.80 16.29
N TRP A 144 -4.85 4.93 15.18
CA TRP A 144 -4.61 4.14 13.98
C TRP A 144 -3.44 4.64 13.12
N ILE A 145 -2.98 5.89 13.30
CA ILE A 145 -1.88 6.47 12.50
C ILE A 145 -0.54 5.83 12.87
N GLY A 146 -0.28 5.60 14.16
CA GLY A 146 0.98 5.01 14.64
C GLY A 146 1.33 3.67 13.96
N PRO A 147 0.43 2.67 13.96
CA PRO A 147 0.66 1.41 13.26
C PRO A 147 0.95 1.54 11.76
N ILE A 148 0.39 2.55 11.09
CA ILE A 148 0.63 2.82 9.67
C ILE A 148 2.03 3.41 9.46
N VAL A 149 2.43 4.37 10.29
CA VAL A 149 3.79 4.93 10.27
C VAL A 149 4.84 3.83 10.50
N ILE A 150 4.62 2.95 11.48
CA ILE A 150 5.50 1.79 11.73
C ILE A 150 5.62 0.91 10.48
N ARG A 151 4.50 0.63 9.78
CA ARG A 151 4.52 -0.16 8.55
C ARG A 151 5.29 0.55 7.43
N TYR A 152 5.20 1.87 7.33
CA TYR A 152 6.00 2.63 6.36
C TYR A 152 7.49 2.63 6.71
N CYS A 153 7.87 2.71 7.98
CA CYS A 153 9.27 2.52 8.39
C CYS A 153 9.79 1.16 7.91
N ARG A 154 9.08 0.07 8.23
CA ARG A 154 9.46 -1.30 7.79
C ARG A 154 9.50 -1.45 6.27
N SER A 155 8.59 -0.77 5.57
CA SER A 155 8.56 -0.77 4.10
C SER A 155 9.78 -0.06 3.51
N LEU A 156 10.21 1.06 4.10
CA LEU A 156 11.42 1.77 3.71
C LEU A 156 12.68 0.96 4.04
N GLU A 157 12.73 0.32 5.21
CA GLU A 157 13.82 -0.59 5.58
C GLU A 157 13.98 -1.71 4.55
N THR A 158 12.86 -2.32 4.16
CA THR A 158 12.83 -3.36 3.12
C THR A 158 13.26 -2.80 1.76
N LEU A 159 12.80 -1.59 1.40
CA LEU A 159 13.20 -0.96 0.14
C LEU A 159 14.71 -0.66 0.11
N ILE A 160 15.29 -0.18 1.21
CA ILE A 160 16.72 0.12 1.35
C ILE A 160 17.57 -1.14 1.25
N SER A 161 17.11 -2.26 1.82
CA SER A 161 17.83 -3.53 1.73
C SER A 161 17.82 -4.13 0.32
N LEU A 162 16.76 -3.87 -0.46
CA LEU A 162 16.60 -4.34 -1.83
C LEU A 162 17.25 -3.42 -2.88
N ASP A 163 17.24 -2.10 -2.66
CA ASP A 163 17.85 -1.12 -3.57
C ASP A 163 18.72 -0.11 -2.80
N LYS A 164 20.03 -0.23 -2.98
CA LYS A 164 21.02 0.67 -2.36
C LYS A 164 20.79 2.15 -2.70
N LYS A 165 20.21 2.46 -3.88
CA LYS A 165 19.89 3.84 -4.27
C LYS A 165 18.70 4.41 -3.47
N ALA A 166 17.83 3.54 -2.95
CA ALA A 166 16.68 3.96 -2.16
C ALA A 166 17.11 4.71 -0.90
N ARG A 167 18.23 4.33 -0.25
CA ARG A 167 18.78 5.07 0.90
C ARG A 167 18.98 6.56 0.58
N THR A 168 19.66 6.85 -0.52
CA THR A 168 19.90 8.22 -0.97
C THR A 168 18.59 8.95 -1.30
N MET A 169 17.65 8.27 -1.97
CA MET A 169 16.34 8.86 -2.28
C MET A 169 15.56 9.22 -1.01
N VAL A 170 15.53 8.32 -0.02
CA VAL A 170 14.87 8.56 1.27
C VAL A 170 15.50 9.74 2.01
N LEU A 171 16.83 9.83 2.05
CA LEU A 171 17.54 10.96 2.67
C LEU A 171 17.13 12.31 2.07
N HIS A 172 17.05 12.41 0.73
CA HIS A 172 16.74 13.67 0.05
C HIS A 172 15.24 13.98 0.00
N SER A 173 14.37 12.99 0.26
CA SER A 173 12.92 13.13 0.18
C SER A 173 12.29 13.89 1.37
N GLY A 174 12.99 14.01 2.50
CA GLY A 174 12.39 14.54 3.74
C GLY A 174 11.30 13.66 4.36
N LEU A 175 11.16 12.40 3.91
CA LEU A 175 10.21 11.42 4.46
C LEU A 175 10.38 11.23 5.97
N GLN A 176 11.62 11.08 6.43
CA GLN A 176 11.95 10.87 7.84
C GLN A 176 11.42 12.02 8.72
N LYS A 177 11.70 13.27 8.32
CA LYS A 177 11.21 14.46 9.02
C LYS A 177 9.67 14.50 9.03
N THR A 178 9.04 14.19 7.90
CA THR A 178 7.58 14.14 7.79
C THR A 178 6.98 13.08 8.73
N MET A 179 7.60 11.90 8.83
CA MET A 179 7.19 10.86 9.77
C MET A 179 7.31 11.33 11.22
N GLN A 180 8.43 11.96 11.59
CA GLN A 180 8.64 12.52 12.93
C GLN A 180 7.58 13.59 13.26
N ASP A 181 7.29 14.50 12.34
CA ASP A 181 6.25 15.52 12.51
C ASP A 181 4.87 14.89 12.77
N ILE A 182 4.53 13.82 12.04
CA ILE A 182 3.29 13.06 12.23
C ILE A 182 3.27 12.38 13.60
N VAL A 183 4.37 11.78 14.04
CA VAL A 183 4.47 11.12 15.36
C VAL A 183 4.21 12.12 16.49
N VAL A 184 4.80 13.31 16.40
CA VAL A 184 4.64 14.36 17.40
C VAL A 184 3.22 14.96 17.38
N SER A 185 2.62 15.14 16.21
CA SER A 185 1.35 15.89 16.07
C SER A 185 0.09 15.03 15.99
N ARG A 186 0.20 13.77 15.56
CA ARG A 186 -0.96 12.91 15.24
C ARG A 186 -1.02 11.58 16.00
N VAL A 187 0.08 11.13 16.60
CA VAL A 187 0.08 9.90 17.39
C VAL A 187 -0.19 10.24 18.87
N PRO A 188 -1.18 9.59 19.52
CA PRO A 188 -1.44 9.75 20.95
C PRO A 188 -0.19 9.48 21.79
N THR A 189 -0.04 10.20 22.90
CA THR A 189 1.15 10.12 23.76
C THR A 189 1.40 8.70 24.30
N CYS A 190 0.34 7.93 24.58
CA CYS A 190 0.44 6.55 25.04
C CYS A 190 1.10 5.60 24.03
N ASP A 191 0.98 5.88 22.73
CA ASP A 191 1.51 5.03 21.65
C ASP A 191 2.83 5.56 21.08
N ARG A 192 3.21 6.80 21.44
CA ARG A 192 4.28 7.54 20.79
C ARG A 192 5.64 6.85 20.90
N GLY A 193 5.99 6.32 22.07
CA GLY A 193 7.31 5.71 22.29
C GLY A 193 7.62 4.54 21.34
N ILE A 194 6.62 3.71 21.00
CA ILE A 194 6.80 2.59 20.07
C ILE A 194 7.04 3.10 18.64
N VAL A 195 6.30 4.15 18.23
CA VAL A 195 6.46 4.73 16.88
C VAL A 195 7.76 5.50 16.76
N GLU A 196 8.17 6.24 17.80
CA GLU A 196 9.46 6.93 17.89
C GLU A 196 10.62 5.95 17.76
N ALA A 197 10.56 4.80 18.44
CA ALA A 197 11.56 3.75 18.31
C ALA A 197 11.70 3.26 16.85
N ALA A 198 10.58 3.05 16.15
CA ALA A 198 10.60 2.64 14.73
C ALA A 198 11.20 3.74 13.82
N THR A 199 10.82 5.01 14.02
CA THR A 199 11.40 6.12 13.24
C THR A 199 12.88 6.35 13.55
N SER A 200 13.31 6.11 14.79
CA SER A 200 14.71 6.19 15.21
C SER A 200 15.55 5.07 14.60
N HIS A 201 15.01 3.85 14.54
CA HIS A 201 15.67 2.73 13.86
C HIS A 201 15.90 3.02 12.37
N LEU A 202 14.88 3.52 11.66
CA LEU A 202 15.04 3.97 10.28
C LEU A 202 16.11 5.05 10.15
N SER A 203 16.18 5.99 11.09
CA SER A 203 17.19 7.06 11.10
C SER A 203 18.61 6.50 11.19
N LEU A 204 18.83 5.44 11.97
CA LEU A 204 20.13 4.78 12.09
C LEU A 204 20.58 4.12 10.77
N LEU A 205 19.65 3.59 9.98
CA LEU A 205 19.95 2.98 8.67
C LEU A 205 20.29 4.01 7.59
N LEU A 206 19.84 5.26 7.78
CA LEU A 206 20.08 6.35 6.86
C LEU A 206 21.39 7.10 7.13
N ASN A 207 21.93 6.99 8.36
CA ASN A 207 23.26 7.48 8.73
C ASN A 207 24.37 6.57 8.19
#